data_AF-A0A7V1AJS0-F1
#
_entry.id   AF-A0A7V1AJS0-F1
#
_cell.length_a   1.000
_cell.length_b   1.000
_cell.length_c   1.000
_cell.angle_alpha   90.00
_cell.angle_beta   90.00
_cell.angle_gamma   90.00
#
_symmetry.space_group_name_H-M   'P 1'
#
loop_
_entity.id
_entity.type
_entity.pdbx_description
1 polymer ?
#
loop_
_entity_poly.entity_id
_entity_poly.type
_entity_poly.pdbx_seq_one_letter_code
_entity_poly.pdbx_strand_id
1 'polypeptide(L)'
;MTWNARTFFIPSFFSKGLNYYRNLKWYDWERYSARQETKMKMGGFVGEITFEGDIEPFMPILKAGEVLHVGKGTGFGLGKYKSAADLHG
;
A
#
# COMPACT_ATOMS: atom_id res chain seq x y z
N MET A 1 20.03 -23.73 -0.17
CA MET A 1 19.27 -22.72 0.60
C MET A 1 18.22 -22.13 -0.33
N THR A 2 17.05 -22.75 -0.40
CA THR A 2 15.92 -22.30 -1.23
C THR A 2 14.76 -22.03 -0.29
N TRP A 3 14.44 -20.75 -0.10
CA TRP A 3 13.27 -20.35 0.67
C TRP A 3 12.03 -20.59 -0.19
N ASN A 4 11.18 -21.53 0.22
CA ASN A 4 9.89 -21.81 -0.40
C ASN A 4 8.82 -21.02 0.35
N ALA A 5 8.39 -19.90 -0.23
CA ALA A 5 7.26 -19.11 0.25
C ALA A 5 5.97 -19.86 -0.07
N ARG A 6 5.64 -20.88 0.71
CA ARG A 6 4.34 -21.56 0.64
C ARG A 6 3.43 -21.05 1.75
N THR A 7 2.39 -20.34 1.31
CA THR A 7 1.10 -20.15 1.98
C THR A 7 1.15 -19.39 3.31
N PHE A 8 0.97 -18.06 3.23
CA PHE A 8 0.22 -17.37 4.28
C PHE A 8 -1.15 -18.02 4.34
N PHE A 9 -1.37 -18.86 5.35
CA PHE A 9 -2.67 -19.39 5.71
C PHE A 9 -3.51 -18.20 6.20
N ILE A 10 -4.22 -17.53 5.30
CA ILE A 10 -5.28 -16.60 5.69
C ILE A 10 -6.47 -17.49 6.03
N PRO A 11 -6.83 -17.68 7.31
CA PRO A 11 -7.99 -18.48 7.66
C PRO A 11 -9.20 -17.87 6.95
N SER A 12 -10.06 -18.70 6.36
CA SER A 12 -11.32 -18.26 5.72
C SER A 12 -12.29 -17.55 6.68
N PHE A 13 -11.91 -17.43 7.95
CA PHE A 13 -12.59 -16.68 8.99
C PHE A 13 -12.40 -15.16 8.90
N PHE A 14 -11.36 -14.69 8.18
CA PHE A 14 -10.92 -13.29 8.23
C PHE A 14 -11.63 -12.31 7.26
N SER A 15 -12.41 -12.77 6.27
CA SER A 15 -12.96 -11.88 5.23
C SER A 15 -14.44 -11.55 5.35
N LYS A 16 -15.18 -12.14 6.30
CA LYS A 16 -16.59 -11.81 6.52
C LYS A 16 -16.71 -10.62 7.46
N GLY A 17 -16.79 -9.41 6.89
CA GLY A 17 -17.22 -8.22 7.64
C GLY A 17 -16.39 -6.96 7.45
N LEU A 18 -15.38 -6.95 6.58
CA LEU A 18 -14.64 -5.73 6.28
C LEU A 18 -15.35 -4.93 5.17
N ASN A 19 -15.93 -3.80 5.54
CA ASN A 19 -16.41 -2.80 4.60
C ASN A 19 -15.27 -1.84 4.24
N TYR A 20 -15.34 -1.26 3.04
CA TYR A 20 -14.40 -0.22 2.65
C TYR A 20 -15.07 0.87 1.82
N TYR A 21 -14.63 2.10 2.04
CA TYR A 21 -15.00 3.28 1.26
C TYR A 21 -13.73 3.83 0.64
N ARG A 22 -13.77 4.12 -0.67
CA ARG A 22 -12.58 4.60 -1.40
C ARG A 22 -12.89 5.86 -2.19
N ASN A 23 -11.99 6.82 -2.09
CA ASN A 23 -11.92 8.00 -2.94
C ASN A 23 -10.51 8.05 -3.52
N LEU A 24 -10.26 7.18 -4.50
CA LEU A 24 -8.95 7.01 -5.13
C LEU A 24 -9.02 7.47 -6.58
N LYS A 25 -7.97 8.17 -7.03
CA LYS A 25 -7.76 8.54 -8.42
C LYS A 25 -6.47 7.92 -8.91
N TRP A 26 -6.46 7.45 -10.16
CA TRP A 26 -5.22 7.08 -10.81
C TRP A 26 -4.48 8.35 -11.21
N TYR A 27 -3.25 8.49 -10.73
CA TYR A 27 -2.36 9.57 -11.13
C TYR A 27 -1.23 8.95 -11.95
N ASP A 28 -1.17 9.28 -13.24
CA ASP A 28 -0.09 8.82 -14.10
C ASP A 28 1.05 9.85 -14.08
N TRP A 29 2.22 9.41 -13.64
CA TRP A 29 3.44 10.20 -13.63
C TRP A 29 4.50 9.46 -14.41
N GLU A 30 5.24 10.19 -15.24
CA GLU A 30 6.40 9.67 -15.94
C GLU A 30 7.68 10.34 -15.46
N ARG A 31 8.73 9.55 -15.21
CA ARG A 31 10.09 10.05 -14.97
C ARG A 31 10.99 9.65 -16.12
N TYR A 32 11.70 10.60 -16.72
CA TYR A 32 12.75 10.26 -17.67
C TYR A 32 14.02 9.81 -16.93
N SER A 33 14.56 8.66 -17.30
CA SER A 33 15.82 8.11 -16.78
C SER A 33 16.93 8.40 -17.76
N ALA A 34 17.79 9.38 -17.47
CA ALA A 34 18.94 9.72 -18.32
C ALA A 34 19.95 8.57 -18.45
N ARG A 35 20.09 7.72 -17.41
CA ARG A 35 21.01 6.57 -17.44
C ARG A 35 20.56 5.46 -18.39
N GLN A 36 19.24 5.30 -18.56
CA GLN A 36 18.65 4.23 -19.37
C GLN A 36 17.96 4.79 -20.62
N GLU A 37 18.04 6.10 -20.83
CA GLU A 37 17.39 6.87 -21.90
C GLU A 37 15.91 6.49 -22.13
N THR A 38 15.18 6.24 -21.04
CA THR A 38 13.82 5.71 -21.10
C THR A 38 12.86 6.42 -20.16
N LYS A 39 11.59 6.48 -20.55
CA LYS A 39 10.50 6.98 -19.70
C LYS A 39 10.00 5.87 -18.79
N MET A 40 10.13 6.09 -17.49
CA MET A 40 9.62 5.20 -16.46
C MET A 40 8.20 5.62 -16.08
N LYS A 41 7.24 4.70 -16.21
CA LYS A 41 5.89 4.87 -15.68
C LYS A 41 5.90 4.67 -14.17
N MET A 42 5.49 5.70 -13.45
CA MET A 42 5.43 5.76 -12.00
C MET A 42 4.00 6.01 -11.51
N GLY A 43 3.01 5.68 -12.35
CA GLY A 43 1.61 5.86 -12.00
C GLY A 43 1.20 5.04 -10.79
N GLY A 44 0.24 5.56 -10.04
CA GLY A 44 -0.31 4.92 -8.85
C GLY A 44 -1.62 5.54 -8.40
N PHE A 45 -2.21 4.96 -7.35
CA PHE A 45 -3.39 5.52 -6.73
C PHE A 45 -3.02 6.64 -5.75
N VAL A 46 -3.75 7.74 -5.84
CA VAL A 46 -3.69 8.85 -4.90
C VAL A 46 -5.09 9.12 -4.38
N GLY A 47 -5.23 9.27 -3.06
CA GLY A 47 -6.49 9.56 -2.41
C GLY A 47 -6.61 8.82 -1.08
N GLU A 48 -7.85 8.56 -0.69
CA GLU A 48 -8.18 8.03 0.64
C GLU A 48 -8.94 6.72 0.54
N ILE A 49 -8.69 5.84 1.51
CA ILE A 49 -9.44 4.61 1.71
C ILE A 49 -9.71 4.44 3.21
N THR A 50 -10.97 4.16 3.53
CA THR A 50 -11.42 3.87 4.88
C THR A 50 -11.82 2.41 4.92
N PHE A 51 -11.26 1.67 5.87
CA PHE A 51 -11.67 0.31 6.17
C PHE A 51 -12.53 0.33 7.44
N GLU A 52 -13.55 -0.51 7.50
CA GLU A 52 -14.47 -0.64 8.64
C GLU A 52 -14.70 -2.12 8.93
N GLY A 53 -14.59 -2.53 10.20
CA GLY A 53 -14.72 -3.92 10.64
C GLY A 53 -13.59 -4.32 11.60
N ASP A 54 -13.30 -5.63 11.69
CA ASP A 54 -12.21 -6.15 12.51
C ASP A 54 -10.84 -5.91 11.83
N ILE A 55 -10.33 -4.68 12.00
CA ILE A 55 -9.07 -4.22 11.41
C ILE A 55 -7.88 -4.45 12.35
N GLU A 56 -8.14 -4.65 13.64
CA GLU A 56 -7.12 -4.77 14.69
C GLU A 56 -5.98 -5.74 14.30
N PRO A 57 -6.24 -6.93 13.72
CA PRO A 57 -5.17 -7.86 13.37
C PRO A 57 -4.24 -7.35 12.26
N PHE A 58 -4.69 -6.39 11.46
CA PHE A 58 -3.92 -5.78 10.37
C PHE A 58 -3.18 -4.51 10.80
N MET A 59 -3.49 -3.94 11.96
CA MET A 59 -2.86 -2.71 12.45
C MET A 59 -1.33 -2.76 12.49
N PRO A 60 -0.66 -3.86 12.90
CA PRO A 60 0.80 -3.94 12.85
C PRO A 60 1.35 -3.80 11.43
N ILE A 61 0.67 -4.39 10.43
CA ILE A 61 1.08 -4.37 9.03
C ILE A 61 0.80 -2.99 8.41
N LEU A 62 -0.33 -2.37 8.75
CA LEU A 62 -0.66 -1.01 8.33
C LEU A 62 0.37 0.00 8.86
N LYS A 63 0.69 -0.06 10.16
CA LYS A 63 1.74 0.81 10.73
C LYS A 63 3.11 0.58 10.09
N ALA A 64 3.47 -0.67 9.82
CA ALA A 64 4.72 -0.97 9.11
C ALA A 64 4.73 -0.39 7.69
N GLY A 65 3.58 -0.44 6.99
CA GLY A 65 3.43 0.10 5.64
C GLY A 65 3.54 1.62 5.55
N GLU A 66 3.22 2.37 6.61
CA GLU A 66 3.46 3.82 6.65
C GLU A 66 4.95 4.17 6.60
N VAL A 67 5.78 3.40 7.30
CA VAL A 67 7.23 3.60 7.36
C VAL A 67 7.92 3.07 6.11
N LEU A 68 7.52 1.87 5.66
CA LEU A 68 8.18 1.17 4.55
C LEU A 68 7.66 1.59 3.18
N HIS A 69 6.50 2.24 3.14
CA HIS A 69 5.66 2.42 1.95
C HIS A 69 5.19 1.08 1.36
N VAL A 70 4.18 1.12 0.50
CA VAL A 70 3.58 -0.11 -0.07
C VAL A 70 3.52 -0.05 -1.59
N GLY A 71 3.86 -1.15 -2.24
CA GLY A 71 3.76 -1.32 -3.69
C GLY A 71 5.09 -1.16 -4.43
N LYS A 72 5.01 -0.83 -5.73
CA LYS A 72 6.18 -0.67 -6.59
C LYS A 72 6.73 0.75 -6.52
N GLY A 73 8.06 0.89 -6.50
CA GLY A 73 8.70 2.21 -6.57
C GLY A 73 8.76 2.96 -5.24
N THR A 74 8.69 2.26 -4.12
CA THR A 74 8.83 2.82 -2.77
C THR A 74 10.14 3.60 -2.59
N GLY A 75 11.24 3.11 -3.17
CA GLY A 75 12.53 3.82 -3.22
C GLY A 75 12.53 5.12 -4.03
N PHE A 76 11.53 5.34 -4.87
CA PHE A 76 11.29 6.60 -5.59
C PHE A 76 10.21 7.47 -4.93
N GLY A 77 9.79 7.12 -3.71
CA GLY A 77 8.81 7.88 -2.94
C GLY A 77 7.35 7.54 -3.21
N LEU A 78 7.06 6.50 -4.01
CA LEU A 78 5.69 6.01 -4.22
C LEU A 78 5.20 5.17 -3.05
N GLY A 79 3.88 4.97 -2.95
CA GLY A 79 3.28 4.06 -1.98
C GLY A 79 3.22 4.59 -0.55
N LYS A 80 3.50 5.89 -0.37
CA LYS A 80 3.37 6.60 0.90
C LYS A 80 1.91 6.76 1.28
N TYR A 81 1.60 6.51 2.54
CA TYR A 81 0.32 6.87 3.14
C TYR A 81 0.53 7.16 4.63
N LYS A 82 -0.50 7.70 5.27
CA LYS A 82 -0.58 7.90 6.72
C LYS A 82 -1.97 7.49 7.18
N SER A 83 -2.10 6.92 8.36
CA SER A 83 -3.39 6.72 8.98
C SER A 83 -3.96 8.05 9.47
N ALA A 84 -5.29 8.18 9.44
CA ALA A 84 -5.96 9.36 9.97
C ALA A 84 -5.79 9.51 11.50
N ALA A 85 -5.50 8.41 12.21
CA ALA A 85 -5.25 8.44 13.65
C ALA A 85 -3.99 9.23 14.02
N ASP A 86 -3.02 9.31 13.10
CA ASP A 86 -1.73 9.98 13.30
C ASP A 86 -1.73 11.45 12.81
N LEU A 87 -2.89 11.99 12.40
CA LEU A 87 -3.03 13.39 11.96
C LEU A 87 -3.28 14.38 13.12
N HIS A 88 -3.47 13.90 14.35
CA HIS A 88 -3.67 14.71 15.56
C HIS A 88 -2.43 14.72 16.47
N GLY A 89 -1.26 15.02 15.89
CA GLY A 89 -0.01 15.27 16.61
C GLY A 89 0.34 16.75 16.66
#